data_AF-A0A969LLX1-F1
#
_entry.id   AF-A0A969LLX1-F1
#
_cell.length_a   1.000
_cell.length_b   1.000
_cell.length_c   1.000
_cell.angle_alpha   90.00
_cell.angle_beta   90.00
_cell.angle_gamma   90.00
#
_symmetry.space_group_name_H-M   'P 1'
#
loop_
_entity.id
_entity.type
_entity.pdbx_description
1 polymer ?
#
loop_
_entity_poly.entity_id
_entity_poly.type
_entity_poly.pdbx_seq_one_letter_code
_entity_poly.pdbx_strand_id
1 'polypeptide(L)'
;MVRERVNQERGAPRGFARMDRSKQREIARKGGANVPHEKRSFAQDRQLASEAGRKGGRRVAPQARSFSQNRALAAEAGRKGGRMSQRRRAHSGAGDTDATEDRQT
;
A
#
# COMPACT_ATOMS: atom_id res chain seq x y z
N MET A 1 -38.26 40.75 -5.24
CA MET A 1 -38.17 39.42 -5.88
C MET A 1 -37.28 38.52 -5.03
N VAL A 2 -37.88 37.59 -4.28
CA VAL A 2 -37.16 36.66 -3.39
C VAL A 2 -36.76 35.45 -4.23
N ARG A 3 -35.45 35.21 -4.42
CA ARG A 3 -34.95 34.00 -5.10
C ARG A 3 -34.90 32.87 -4.09
N GLU A 4 -35.85 31.95 -4.22
CA GLU A 4 -35.89 30.68 -3.50
C GLU A 4 -34.62 29.87 -3.82
N ARG A 5 -33.79 29.62 -2.81
CA ARG A 5 -32.63 28.74 -2.96
C ARG A 5 -33.15 27.32 -3.04
N VAL A 6 -33.14 26.76 -4.25
CA VAL A 6 -33.37 25.34 -4.49
C VAL A 6 -32.38 24.58 -3.60
N ASN A 7 -32.89 23.98 -2.53
CA ASN A 7 -32.15 23.12 -1.64
C ASN A 7 -31.77 21.87 -2.45
N GLN A 8 -30.58 21.89 -3.06
CA GLN A 8 -30.06 20.75 -3.79
C GLN A 8 -29.93 19.60 -2.80
N GLU A 9 -30.93 18.70 -2.84
CA GLU A 9 -30.81 17.37 -2.29
C GLU A 9 -29.48 16.79 -2.77
N ARG A 10 -28.54 16.62 -1.84
CA ARG A 10 -27.28 15.94 -2.11
C ARG A 10 -27.65 14.60 -2.71
N GLY A 11 -27.39 14.41 -4.00
CA GLY A 11 -27.93 13.31 -4.78
C GLY A 11 -27.81 11.99 -4.02
N ALA A 12 -28.93 11.25 -3.91
CA ALA A 12 -28.99 9.98 -3.19
C ALA A 12 -27.83 9.06 -3.61
N PRO A 13 -27.21 8.31 -2.69
CA PRO A 13 -26.07 7.45 -3.01
C PRO A 13 -26.45 6.46 -4.13
N ARG A 14 -25.65 6.46 -5.20
CA ARG A 14 -25.84 5.59 -6.38
C ARG A 14 -24.71 4.56 -6.48
N GLY A 15 -24.98 3.47 -7.20
CA GLY A 15 -23.97 2.44 -7.51
C GLY A 15 -23.36 1.81 -6.26
N PHE A 16 -22.03 1.85 -6.16
CA PHE A 16 -21.26 1.25 -5.06
C PHE A 16 -21.68 1.78 -3.68
N ALA A 17 -21.97 3.08 -3.58
CA ALA A 17 -22.34 3.72 -2.32
C ALA A 17 -23.70 3.26 -1.78
N ARG A 18 -24.60 2.74 -2.64
CA ARG A 18 -25.92 2.23 -2.27
C ARG A 18 -25.89 0.76 -1.81
N MET A 19 -24.82 0.02 -2.13
CA MET A 19 -24.70 -1.38 -1.75
C MET A 19 -24.51 -1.56 -0.25
N ASP A 20 -24.88 -2.73 0.28
CA ASP A 20 -24.62 -3.09 1.67
C ASP A 20 -23.13 -3.02 2.01
N ARG A 21 -22.82 -2.60 3.24
CA ARG A 21 -21.44 -2.47 3.74
C ARG A 21 -20.61 -3.74 3.57
N SER A 22 -21.22 -4.91 3.78
CA SER A 22 -20.53 -6.20 3.61
C SER A 22 -20.14 -6.42 2.15
N LYS A 23 -21.06 -6.15 1.21
CA LYS A 23 -20.84 -6.27 -0.23
C LYS A 23 -19.81 -5.25 -0.74
N GLN A 24 -19.85 -4.02 -0.24
CA GLN A 24 -18.84 -3.00 -0.54
C GLN A 24 -17.44 -3.47 -0.12
N ARG A 25 -17.29 -3.99 1.10
CA ARG A 25 -16.00 -4.49 1.61
C ARG A 25 -15.49 -5.67 0.80
N GLU A 26 -16.37 -6.58 0.41
CA GLU A 26 -16.00 -7.74 -0.41
C GLU A 26 -15.48 -7.31 -1.78
N ILE A 27 -16.20 -6.41 -2.47
CA ILE A 27 -15.78 -5.88 -3.77
C ILE A 27 -14.47 -5.09 -3.64
N ALA A 28 -14.32 -4.26 -2.60
CA ALA A 28 -13.09 -3.53 -2.35
C ALA A 28 -11.88 -4.47 -2.11
N ARG A 29 -12.11 -5.58 -1.40
CA ARG A 29 -11.08 -6.62 -1.17
C ARG A 29 -10.71 -7.32 -2.49
N LYS A 30 -11.70 -7.69 -3.31
CA LYS A 30 -11.50 -8.37 -4.59
C LYS A 30 -10.79 -7.48 -5.62
N GLY A 31 -11.10 -6.18 -5.65
CA GLY A 31 -10.51 -5.24 -6.61
C GLY A 31 -8.97 -5.22 -6.58
N GLY A 32 -8.35 -5.29 -5.39
CA GLY A 32 -6.89 -5.39 -5.27
C GLY A 32 -6.33 -6.82 -5.33
N ALA A 33 -7.18 -7.83 -5.08
CA ALA A 33 -6.76 -9.23 -5.05
C ALA A 33 -6.67 -9.87 -6.44
N ASN A 34 -7.54 -9.45 -7.38
CA ASN A 34 -7.63 -10.01 -8.73
C ASN A 34 -6.37 -9.76 -9.58
N VAL A 35 -5.54 -8.79 -9.21
CA VAL A 35 -4.24 -8.58 -9.86
C VAL A 35 -3.19 -9.46 -9.16
N PRO A 36 -2.51 -10.37 -9.88
CA PRO A 36 -1.39 -11.14 -9.33
C PRO A 36 -0.35 -10.23 -8.68
N HIS A 37 0.32 -10.70 -7.63
CA HIS A 37 1.24 -9.87 -6.85
C HIS A 37 2.27 -9.13 -7.72
N GLU A 38 2.87 -9.83 -8.69
CA GLU A 38 3.89 -9.30 -9.61
C GLU A 38 3.38 -8.19 -10.54
N LYS A 39 2.08 -8.17 -10.84
CA LYS A 39 1.45 -7.22 -11.75
C LYS A 39 0.82 -6.02 -11.04
N ARG A 40 0.88 -5.98 -9.70
CA ARG A 40 0.36 -4.84 -8.92
C ARG A 40 1.28 -3.65 -9.08
N SER A 41 0.72 -2.46 -9.33
CA SER A 41 1.50 -1.23 -9.50
C SER A 41 2.45 -0.94 -8.32
N PHE A 42 2.04 -1.24 -7.09
CA PHE A 42 2.89 -1.08 -5.89
C PHE A 42 3.99 -2.14 -5.74
N ALA A 43 3.86 -3.30 -6.40
CA ALA A 43 4.91 -4.32 -6.40
C ALA A 43 5.95 -4.04 -7.50
N GLN A 44 5.52 -3.48 -8.63
CA GLN A 44 6.37 -3.11 -9.76
C GLN A 44 7.19 -1.84 -9.47
N ASP A 45 6.54 -0.80 -8.95
CA ASP A 45 7.20 0.47 -8.67
C ASP A 45 7.30 0.72 -7.17
N ARG A 46 8.53 0.57 -6.66
CA ARG A 46 8.87 0.81 -5.26
C ARG A 46 8.77 2.30 -4.89
N GLN A 47 9.06 3.21 -5.81
CA GLN A 47 8.93 4.65 -5.56
C GLN A 47 7.45 5.01 -5.41
N LEU A 48 6.60 4.56 -6.33
CA LEU A 48 5.15 4.75 -6.23
C LEU A 48 4.59 4.22 -4.91
N ALA A 49 5.00 3.01 -4.49
CA ALA A 49 4.59 2.44 -3.22
C ALA A 49 5.04 3.28 -2.01
N SER A 50 6.28 3.75 -2.02
CA SER A 50 6.85 4.62 -0.98
C SER A 50 6.10 5.96 -0.90
N GLU A 51 5.86 6.60 -2.05
CA GLU A 51 5.19 7.88 -2.14
C GLU A 51 3.72 7.79 -1.72
N ALA A 52 2.99 6.78 -2.19
CA ALA A 52 1.61 6.53 -1.80
C ALA A 52 1.51 6.26 -0.29
N GLY A 53 2.41 5.46 0.28
CA GLY A 53 2.51 5.22 1.72
C GLY A 53 2.76 6.51 2.50
N ARG A 54 3.73 7.32 2.06
CA ARG A 54 4.05 8.63 2.65
C ARG A 54 2.85 9.57 2.60
N LYS A 55 2.14 9.65 1.47
CA LYS A 55 0.95 10.50 1.29
C LYS A 55 -0.21 10.03 2.18
N GLY A 56 -0.43 8.72 2.29
CA GLY A 56 -1.42 8.14 3.20
C GLY A 56 -1.14 8.45 4.66
N GLY A 57 0.10 8.30 5.10
CA GLY A 57 0.52 8.58 6.49
C GLY A 57 0.54 10.06 6.87
N ARG A 58 0.57 10.98 5.90
CA ARG A 58 0.53 12.43 6.15
C ARG A 58 -0.82 12.94 6.65
N ARG A 59 -1.92 12.20 6.45
CA ARG A 59 -3.26 12.61 6.94
C ARG A 59 -3.37 12.63 8.47
N VAL A 60 -2.44 11.97 9.16
CA VAL A 60 -2.40 11.91 10.62
C VAL A 60 -1.33 12.88 11.14
N ALA A 61 -1.73 13.75 12.07
CA ALA A 61 -0.82 14.66 12.76
C ALA A 61 0.37 13.89 13.35
N PRO A 62 1.61 14.40 13.31
CA PRO A 62 2.80 13.66 13.71
C PRO A 62 2.71 13.01 15.10
N GLN A 63 2.11 13.70 16.05
CA GLN A 63 1.93 13.28 17.44
C GLN A 63 0.82 12.22 17.60
N ALA A 64 -0.15 12.21 16.69
CA ALA A 64 -1.26 11.27 16.68
C ALA A 64 -0.98 9.98 15.88
N ARG A 65 0.22 9.84 15.28
CA ARG A 65 0.58 8.64 14.53
C ARG A 65 0.78 7.46 15.47
N SER A 66 0.30 6.28 15.08
CA SER A 66 0.43 5.04 15.86
C SER A 66 1.88 4.72 16.25
N PHE A 67 2.84 5.02 15.37
CA PHE A 67 4.27 4.82 15.64
C PHE A 67 4.87 5.82 16.62
N SER A 68 4.29 7.03 16.74
CA SER A 68 4.70 8.03 17.73
C SER A 68 4.10 7.74 19.10
N GLN A 69 2.87 7.22 19.13
CA GLN A 69 2.15 6.90 20.37
C GLN A 69 2.65 5.60 21.03
N ASN A 70 3.00 4.58 20.24
CA ASN A 70 3.45 3.30 20.76
C ASN A 70 4.81 2.92 20.16
N ARG A 71 5.87 3.15 20.95
CA ARG A 71 7.26 2.84 20.56
C ARG A 71 7.49 1.34 20.35
N ALA A 72 6.82 0.48 21.10
CA ALA A 72 6.95 -0.97 20.96
C ALA A 72 6.39 -1.44 19.60
N LEU A 73 5.21 -0.94 19.21
CA LEU A 73 4.61 -1.20 17.90
C LEU A 73 5.52 -0.74 16.76
N ALA A 74 6.10 0.46 16.89
CA ALA A 74 7.04 0.98 15.89
C ALA A 74 8.28 0.11 15.74
N ALA A 75 8.86 -0.33 16.87
CA ALA A 75 10.02 -1.22 16.87
C ALA A 75 9.70 -2.59 16.27
N GLU A 76 8.52 -3.15 16.53
CA GLU A 76 8.08 -4.42 15.95
C GLU A 76 7.90 -4.31 14.43
N ALA A 77 7.21 -3.26 13.97
CA ALA A 77 7.03 -2.98 12.55
C ALA A 77 8.39 -2.80 11.83
N GLY A 78 9.31 -2.05 12.46
CA GLY A 78 10.68 -1.87 11.97
C GLY A 78 11.45 -3.18 11.86
N ARG A 79 11.44 -4.02 12.91
CA ARG A 79 12.06 -5.36 12.88
C ARG A 79 11.48 -6.25 11.80
N LYS A 80 10.14 -6.25 11.63
CA LYS A 80 9.49 -7.03 10.56
C LYS A 80 9.93 -6.56 9.17
N GLY A 81 10.00 -5.25 8.94
CA GLY A 81 10.51 -4.69 7.68
C GLY A 81 11.98 -5.06 7.43
N GLY A 82 12.83 -4.94 8.45
CA GLY A 82 14.25 -5.30 8.40
C GLY A 82 14.47 -6.76 8.03
N ARG A 83 13.73 -7.69 8.65
CA ARG A 83 13.80 -9.13 8.33
C ARG A 83 13.47 -9.43 6.88
N MET A 84 12.47 -8.75 6.30
CA MET A 84 12.12 -8.94 4.88
C MET A 84 13.20 -8.39 3.95
N SER A 85 13.82 -7.27 4.30
CA SER A 85 14.97 -6.74 3.56
C SER A 85 16.18 -7.68 3.63
N GLN A 86 16.45 -8.26 4.81
CA GLN A 86 17.57 -9.18 4.99
C GLN A 86 17.35 -10.49 4.25
N ARG A 87 16.12 -11.03 4.25
CA ARG A 87 15.77 -12.19 3.43
C ARG A 87 16.03 -11.93 1.95
N ARG A 88 15.59 -10.78 1.42
CA ARG A 88 15.85 -10.41 0.01
C ARG A 88 17.34 -10.31 -0.29
N ARG A 89 18.12 -9.67 0.60
CA ARG A 89 19.58 -9.56 0.44
C ARG A 89 20.29 -10.90 0.48
N ALA A 90 19.86 -11.81 1.37
CA ALA A 90 20.43 -13.16 1.45
C ALA A 90 20.14 -13.98 0.19
N HIS A 91 18.99 -13.77 -0.47
CA HIS A 91 18.66 -14.46 -1.73
C HIS A 91 19.38 -13.85 -2.94
N SER A 92 19.68 -12.54 -2.94
CA SER A 92 20.42 -11.88 -4.03
C SER A 92 21.95 -12.00 -3.90
N GLY A 93 22.49 -12.32 -2.72
CA GLY A 93 23.92 -12.46 -2.48
C GLY A 93 24.48 -13.86 -2.72
N ALA A 94 23.65 -14.83 -3.13
CA ALA A 94 24.02 -16.23 -3.33
C ALA A 94 23.97 -16.69 -4.80
N GLY A 95 23.90 -15.76 -5.77
CA GLY A 95 23.65 -16.08 -7.18
C GLY A 95 24.55 -15.37 -8.20
N ASP A 96 25.73 -14.88 -7.80
CA ASP A 96 26.62 -14.11 -8.71
C ASP A 96 28.11 -14.54 -8.62
N THR A 97 28.38 -15.83 -8.39
CA THR A 97 29.74 -16.38 -8.43
C THR A 97 29.77 -17.70 -9.21
N ASP A 98 29.39 -17.71 -10.49
CA ASP A 98 29.69 -18.85 -11.37
C ASP A 98 29.56 -18.51 -12.87
N ALA A 99 30.35 -17.56 -13.39
CA ALA A 99 30.39 -17.30 -14.84
C ALA A 99 31.64 -16.55 -15.35
N THR A 100 32.86 -16.83 -14.87
CA THR A 100 34.08 -16.34 -15.54
C THR A 100 35.31 -17.22 -15.33
N GLU A 101 35.24 -18.53 -15.59
CA GLU A 101 36.45 -19.33 -15.83
C GLU A 101 36.18 -20.37 -16.91
N ASP A 102 36.15 -19.94 -18.17
CA ASP A 102 36.49 -20.83 -19.30
C ASP A 102 36.90 -20.01 -20.52
N ARG A 103 38.18 -19.62 -20.55
CA ARG A 103 38.94 -19.37 -21.78
C ARG A 103 40.36 -19.92 -21.59
N GLN A 104 40.47 -21.23 -21.74
CA GLN A 104 41.70 -21.85 -22.22
C GLN A 104 41.57 -22.10 -23.73
N THR A 105 42.74 -22.10 -24.38
CA THR A 105 43.07 -22.17 -25.82
C THR A 105 42.98 -20.88 -26.60
#